data_AF-A0A9J6G696-F1
#
_entry.id   AF-A0A9J6G696-F1
#
_cell.length_a   1.000
_cell.length_b   1.000
_cell.length_c   1.000
_cell.angle_alpha   90.00
_cell.angle_beta   90.00
_cell.angle_gamma   90.00
#
_symmetry.space_group_name_H-M   'P 1'
#
loop_
_entity.id
_entity.type
_entity.pdbx_description
1 polymer ?
#
loop_
_entity_poly.entity_id
_entity_poly.type
_entity_poly.pdbx_seq_one_letter_code
_entity_poly.pdbx_strand_id
1 'polypeptide(L)'
;MDNCSANQTTCELDNIELKFLPPYTTARLQPLDHSTKSFKVGYRRRLLDRLLMNLRVGTELKVDQLGAIHMMTGAWNSVKQSVANCFRKAGFVTAEHSEAYQDGDDDE
;
A
#
# COMPACT_ATOMS: atom_id res chain seq x y z
N MET A 1 -9.08 -9.65 -6.04
CA MET A 1 -9.50 -8.29 -6.42
C MET A 1 -10.69 -7.85 -5.59
N ASP A 2 -10.85 -6.54 -5.41
CA ASP A 2 -12.07 -5.95 -4.87
C ASP A 2 -13.22 -6.03 -5.89
N ASN A 3 -14.45 -5.86 -5.42
CA ASN A 3 -15.67 -5.93 -6.23
C ASN A 3 -16.02 -4.59 -6.93
N CYS A 4 -15.03 -3.75 -7.20
CA CYS A 4 -15.22 -2.52 -7.96
C CYS A 4 -15.81 -2.83 -9.35
N SER A 5 -16.76 -2.01 -9.83
CA SER A 5 -17.40 -2.22 -11.14
C SER A 5 -16.42 -2.19 -12.30
N ALA A 6 -15.30 -1.46 -12.18
CA ALA A 6 -14.22 -1.46 -13.17
C ALA A 6 -13.53 -2.83 -13.32
N ASN A 7 -13.60 -3.69 -12.30
CA ASN A 7 -13.03 -5.04 -12.33
C ASN A 7 -14.00 -6.09 -12.88
N GLN A 8 -15.25 -5.71 -13.16
CA GLN A 8 -16.24 -6.58 -13.81
C GLN A 8 -15.88 -6.67 -15.30
N THR A 9 -14.88 -7.49 -15.60
CA THR A 9 -14.36 -7.69 -16.95
C THR A 9 -15.08 -8.84 -17.62
N THR A 10 -15.46 -8.63 -18.88
CA THR A 10 -16.06 -9.65 -19.76
C THR A 10 -15.02 -10.35 -20.64
N CYS A 11 -13.74 -10.00 -20.51
CA CYS A 11 -12.67 -10.58 -21.30
C CYS A 11 -12.16 -11.89 -20.69
N GLU A 12 -12.07 -12.93 -21.49
CA GLU A 12 -11.44 -14.19 -21.10
C GLU A 12 -9.92 -14.02 -21.00
N LEU A 13 -9.32 -14.54 -19.94
CA LEU A 13 -7.88 -14.49 -19.68
C LEU A 13 -7.32 -15.91 -19.77
N ASP A 14 -6.39 -16.15 -20.70
CA ASP A 14 -5.92 -17.52 -21.00
C ASP A 14 -5.01 -18.11 -19.91
N ASN A 15 -4.37 -17.27 -19.09
CA ASN A 15 -3.32 -17.68 -18.16
C ASN A 15 -3.43 -17.05 -16.76
N ILE A 16 -4.58 -16.45 -16.44
CA ILE A 16 -4.79 -15.74 -15.17
C ILE A 16 -6.12 -16.18 -14.57
N GLU A 17 -6.06 -16.75 -13.35
CA GLU A 17 -7.25 -17.00 -12.55
C GLU A 17 -7.54 -15.76 -11.69
N LEU A 18 -8.68 -15.10 -11.95
CA LEU A 18 -9.10 -13.93 -11.18
C LEU A 18 -10.01 -14.35 -10.02
N LYS A 19 -9.55 -14.14 -8.77
CA LYS A 19 -10.34 -14.35 -7.56
C LYS A 19 -10.81 -13.03 -6.96
N PHE A 20 -12.09 -12.94 -6.63
CA PHE A 20 -12.68 -11.80 -5.95
C PHE A 20 -12.73 -12.02 -4.45
N LEU A 21 -12.51 -10.95 -3.70
CA LEU A 21 -12.75 -10.92 -2.26
C LEU A 21 -14.26 -10.98 -2.00
N PRO A 22 -14.70 -11.50 -0.84
CA PRO A 22 -16.10 -11.48 -0.46
C PRO A 22 -16.73 -10.07 -0.56
N PRO A 23 -18.04 -9.95 -0.82
CA PRO A 23 -18.71 -8.66 -0.75
C PRO A 23 -18.54 -8.04 0.65
N TYR A 24 -18.39 -6.71 0.70
CA TYR A 24 -18.16 -5.94 1.94
C TYR A 24 -16.87 -6.30 2.70
N THR A 25 -15.85 -6.79 1.99
CA THR A 25 -14.53 -7.01 2.59
C THR A 25 -14.00 -5.70 3.18
N THR A 26 -13.69 -5.72 4.48
CA THR A 26 -13.13 -4.56 5.16
C THR A 26 -11.71 -4.28 4.70
N ALA A 27 -11.26 -3.03 4.79
CA ALA A 27 -9.88 -2.62 4.47
C ALA A 27 -8.81 -3.44 5.21
N ARG A 28 -9.16 -4.08 6.33
CA ARG A 28 -8.27 -4.96 7.10
C ARG A 28 -7.94 -6.28 6.38
N LEU A 29 -8.84 -6.77 5.56
CA LEU A 29 -8.64 -8.02 4.81
C LEU A 29 -8.09 -7.77 3.40
N GLN A 30 -7.93 -6.50 3.00
CA GLN A 30 -7.39 -6.15 1.69
C GLN A 30 -5.88 -5.85 1.82
N PRO A 31 -4.98 -6.67 1.23
CA PRO A 31 -3.54 -6.48 1.35
C PRO A 31 -3.04 -5.12 0.84
N LEU A 32 -3.71 -4.57 -0.17
CA LEU A 32 -3.39 -3.25 -0.73
C LEU A 32 -3.61 -2.14 0.30
N ASP A 33 -4.73 -2.15 1.02
CA ASP A 33 -5.04 -1.12 2.01
C ASP A 33 -4.07 -1.16 3.19
N HIS A 34 -3.64 -2.35 3.58
CA HIS A 34 -2.58 -2.53 4.58
C HIS A 34 -1.22 -2.02 4.11
N SER A 35 -0.78 -2.37 2.89
CA SER A 35 0.53 -1.95 2.37
C SER A 35 0.58 -0.46 2.03
N THR A 36 -0.56 0.13 1.70
CA THR A 36 -0.71 1.56 1.43
C THR A 36 -0.36 2.42 2.65
N LYS A 37 -0.50 1.91 3.89
CA LYS A 37 -0.09 2.64 5.10
C LYS A 37 1.40 2.99 5.07
N SER A 38 2.27 2.00 4.82
CA SER A 38 3.72 2.21 4.72
C SER A 38 4.09 3.15 3.58
N PHE A 39 3.42 3.03 2.44
CA PHE A 39 3.61 3.93 1.30
C PHE A 39 3.28 5.39 1.65
N LYS A 40 2.12 5.64 2.28
CA LYS A 40 1.68 6.98 2.69
C LYS A 40 2.66 7.62 3.67
N VAL A 41 3.20 6.85 4.61
CA VAL A 41 4.23 7.33 5.56
C VAL A 41 5.51 7.73 4.80
N GLY A 42 5.99 6.87 3.91
CA GLY A 42 7.19 7.15 3.09
C GLY A 42 7.03 8.38 2.21
N TYR A 43 5.86 8.54 1.58
CA TYR A 43 5.54 9.72 0.76
C TYR A 43 5.49 10.99 1.61
N ARG A 44 4.77 10.97 2.74
CA ARG A 44 4.64 12.13 3.64
C ARG A 44 5.99 12.59 4.17
N ARG A 45 6.87 11.67 4.55
CA ARG A 45 8.23 12.01 4.99
C ARG A 45 8.99 12.78 3.91
N ARG A 46 8.99 12.28 2.67
CA ARG A 46 9.67 12.93 1.53
C ARG A 46 9.08 14.29 1.19
N LEU A 47 7.76 14.41 1.28
CA LEU A 47 7.06 15.68 1.11
C LEU A 47 7.54 16.69 2.16
N LEU A 48 7.53 16.32 3.44
CA LEU A 48 7.98 17.20 4.52
C LEU A 48 9.45 17.60 4.36
N ASP A 49 10.34 16.65 4.05
CA ASP A 49 11.76 16.92 3.82
C ASP A 49 11.95 17.96 2.69
N ARG A 50 11.20 17.83 1.58
CA ARG A 50 11.23 18.77 0.47
C ARG A 50 10.71 20.15 0.86
N LEU A 51 9.58 20.21 1.57
CA LEU A 51 8.98 21.48 2.01
C LEU A 51 9.90 22.22 2.99
N LEU A 52 10.52 21.50 3.93
CA LEU A 52 11.49 22.06 4.87
C LEU A 52 12.73 22.60 4.15
N MET A 53 13.23 21.88 3.14
CA MET A 53 14.33 22.37 2.30
C MET A 53 13.94 23.65 1.56
N ASN A 54 12.75 23.69 0.97
CA ASN A 54 12.27 24.86 0.24
C ASN A 54 12.09 26.07 1.16
N LEU A 55 11.59 25.87 2.38
CA LEU A 55 11.49 26.91 3.41
C LEU A 55 12.86 27.50 3.75
N ARG A 56 13.90 26.66 3.90
CA ARG A 56 15.26 27.11 4.24
C ARG A 56 15.92 27.90 3.12
N VAL A 57 15.66 27.53 1.87
CA VAL A 57 16.22 28.21 0.69
C VAL A 57 15.37 29.42 0.28
N GLY A 58 14.14 29.55 0.80
CA GLY A 58 13.21 30.64 0.44
C GLY A 58 12.52 30.42 -0.91
N THR A 59 12.38 29.16 -1.34
CA THR A 59 11.69 28.78 -2.59
C THR A 59 10.24 28.38 -2.36
N GLU A 60 9.46 28.31 -3.44
CA GLU A 60 8.04 27.96 -3.39
C GLU A 60 7.77 26.58 -2.77
N LEU A 61 6.69 26.47 -1.98
CA LEU A 61 6.28 25.23 -1.31
C LEU A 61 5.39 24.33 -2.18
N LYS A 62 5.33 24.59 -3.49
CA LYS A 62 4.55 23.78 -4.42
C LYS A 62 5.30 22.52 -4.80
N VAL A 63 4.51 21.46 -4.98
CA VAL A 63 4.95 20.20 -5.56
C VAL A 63 4.22 20.05 -6.88
N ASP A 64 4.98 20.00 -7.96
CA ASP A 64 4.46 19.70 -9.28
C ASP A 64 4.26 18.19 -9.47
N GLN A 65 3.62 17.81 -10.58
CA GLN A 65 3.31 16.41 -10.84
C GLN A 65 4.57 15.54 -10.94
N LEU A 66 5.65 16.05 -11.54
CA LEU A 66 6.93 15.34 -11.63
C LEU A 66 7.55 15.13 -10.24
N GLY A 67 7.55 16.15 -9.39
CA GLY A 67 7.99 16.06 -8.00
C GLY A 67 7.19 15.02 -7.21
N ALA A 68 5.87 14.99 -7.38
CA ALA A 68 5.01 13.99 -6.76
C ALA A 68 5.38 12.56 -7.23
N ILE A 69 5.59 12.34 -8.53
CA ILE A 69 6.00 11.04 -9.09
C ILE A 69 7.35 10.58 -8.51
N HIS A 70 8.33 11.47 -8.42
CA HIS A 70 9.62 11.14 -7.80
C HIS A 70 9.48 10.77 -6.32
N MET A 71 8.64 11.49 -5.57
CA MET A 71 8.37 11.16 -4.17
C MET A 71 7.63 9.82 -4.02
N MET A 72 6.68 9.51 -4.90
CA MET A 72 5.99 8.21 -4.94
C MET A 72 6.98 7.07 -5.24
N THR A 73 7.87 7.26 -6.21
CA THR A 73 8.92 6.29 -6.57
C THR A 73 9.85 6.04 -5.38
N GLY A 74 10.28 7.11 -4.70
CA GLY A 74 11.07 6.99 -3.49
C GLY A 74 10.32 6.29 -2.36
N ALA A 75 9.04 6.59 -2.17
CA ALA A 75 8.21 5.97 -1.13
C ALA A 75 8.03 4.47 -1.37
N TRP A 76 7.80 4.06 -2.62
CA TRP A 76 7.65 2.66 -3.01
C TRP A 76 8.88 1.81 -2.65
N ASN A 77 10.08 2.35 -2.82
CA ASN A 77 11.32 1.66 -2.45
C ASN A 77 11.42 1.34 -0.95
N SER A 78 10.70 2.08 -0.10
CA SER A 78 10.65 1.87 1.35
C SER A 78 9.58 0.85 1.79
N VAL A 79 8.73 0.37 0.87
CA VAL A 79 7.59 -0.51 1.17
C VAL A 79 7.95 -2.01 1.06
N LYS A 80 9.08 -2.36 0.43
CA LYS A 80 9.43 -3.74 0.05
C LYS A 80 9.31 -4.77 1.20
N GLN A 81 9.71 -4.42 2.41
CA GLN A 81 9.65 -5.34 3.55
C GLN A 81 8.22 -5.46 4.15
N SER A 82 7.39 -4.43 4.01
CA SER A 82 6.06 -4.41 4.63
C SER A 82 5.01 -5.14 3.80
N VAL A 83 5.16 -5.25 2.47
CA VAL A 83 4.21 -5.96 1.60
C VAL A 83 3.97 -7.39 2.07
N ALA A 84 5.03 -8.17 2.30
CA ALA A 84 4.90 -9.56 2.77
C ALA A 84 4.11 -9.65 4.09
N ASN A 85 4.39 -8.74 5.03
CA ASN A 85 3.66 -8.66 6.29
C ASN A 85 2.20 -8.22 6.09
N CYS A 86 1.90 -7.37 5.11
CA CYS A 86 0.53 -6.93 4.81
C CYS A 86 -0.33 -8.07 4.25
N PHE A 87 0.23 -8.87 3.33
CA PHE A 87 -0.43 -10.09 2.85
C PHE A 87 -0.64 -11.08 3.99
N ARG A 88 0.39 -11.30 4.81
CA ARG A 88 0.31 -12.14 6.00
C ARG A 88 -0.80 -11.72 6.97
N LYS A 89 -0.91 -10.43 7.27
CA LYS A 89 -1.95 -9.85 8.14
C LYS A 89 -3.35 -9.89 7.52
N ALA A 90 -3.45 -9.88 6.20
CA ALA A 90 -4.70 -10.03 5.47
C ALA A 90 -5.14 -11.51 5.32
N GLY A 91 -4.43 -12.46 5.96
CA GLY A 91 -4.77 -13.88 5.94
C GLY A 91 -4.19 -14.66 4.75
N PHE A 92 -3.33 -14.04 3.94
CA PHE A 92 -2.66 -14.70 2.82
C PHE A 92 -1.36 -15.36 3.31
N VAL A 93 -1.50 -16.50 3.97
CA VAL A 93 -0.39 -17.31 4.52
C VAL A 93 -0.35 -18.67 3.83
N THR A 94 0.85 -19.17 3.54
CA THR A 94 1.04 -20.57 3.15
C THR A 94 1.09 -21.45 4.40
N ALA A 95 0.69 -22.72 4.27
CA ALA A 95 0.54 -23.66 5.40
C ALA A 95 1.82 -23.85 6.24
N GLU A 96 3.00 -23.51 5.71
CA GLU A 96 4.30 -23.64 6.38
C GLU A 96 4.58 -22.55 7.44
N HIS A 97 3.75 -21.50 7.53
CA HIS A 97 3.99 -20.35 8.42
C HIS A 97 2.87 -20.10 9.46
N SER A 98 2.05 -21.12 9.75
CA SER A 98 0.87 -21.01 10.61
C SER A 98 1.16 -20.80 12.11
N GLU A 99 2.37 -21.09 12.61
CA GLU A 99 2.62 -21.23 14.05
C GLU A 99 3.02 -19.94 14.80
N ALA A 100 3.06 -18.78 14.15
CA ALA A 100 3.60 -17.54 14.74
C ALA A 100 2.58 -16.39 14.93
N TYR A 101 1.27 -16.67 14.97
CA TYR A 101 0.26 -15.63 15.18
C TYR A 101 -0.22 -15.62 16.64
N GLN A 102 0.45 -14.82 17.46
CA GLN A 102 -0.15 -14.24 18.66
C GLN A 102 -0.78 -12.91 18.26
N ASP A 103 -2.10 -12.84 18.44
CA ASP A 103 -2.91 -11.63 18.36
C ASP A 103 -2.42 -10.65 19.43
N GLY A 104 -1.66 -9.65 19.01
CA GLY A 104 -1.30 -8.50 19.83
C GLY A 104 -2.17 -7.34 19.36
N ASP A 105 -3.29 -7.15 20.04
CA ASP A 105 -4.05 -5.89 20.04
C ASP A 105 -3.12 -4.77 20.53
N ASP A 106 -2.56 -4.01 19.58
CA ASP A 106 -2.00 -2.68 19.83
C ASP A 106 -2.81 -1.69 18.96
N ASP A 107 -4.03 -1.43 19.42
CA ASP A 107 -4.74 -0.18 19.15
C ASP A 107 -4.19 0.87 20.13
N GLU A 108 -3.10 1.56 19.74
CA GLU A 108 -2.77 2.92 20.19
C GLU A 108 -1.99 3.71 19.12
#